data_AF-A3MVR2-F1
#
_entry.id   AF-A3MVR2-F1
#
_cell.length_a   1.000
_cell.length_b   1.000
_cell.length_c   1.000
_cell.angle_alpha   90.00
_cell.angle_beta   90.00
_cell.angle_gamma   90.00
#
_symmetry.space_group_name_H-M   'P 1'
#
loop_
_entity.id
_entity.type
_entity.pdbx_description
1 polymer ?
#
loop_
_entity_poly.entity_id
_entity_poly.type
_entity_poly.pdbx_seq_one_letter_code
_entity_poly.pdbx_strand_id
1 'polypeptide(L)'
;MDVVFLFTRCPPERALALAKWGFRIVCTADCPGVEKVADPHAYIKQKFAIVVGDPDLAKRLQVANFDEAEIEELLNWLASQQAAAPQ
;
A
#
# COMPACT_ATOMS: atom_id res chain seq x y z
N MET A 1 -13.58 -5.42 3.53
CA MET A 1 -12.37 -5.38 4.39
C MET A 1 -11.35 -4.56 3.63
N ASP A 2 -10.96 -3.40 4.15
CA ASP A 2 -10.06 -2.49 3.42
C ASP A 2 -8.62 -2.98 3.51
N VAL A 3 -7.95 -3.10 2.36
CA VAL A 3 -6.52 -3.36 2.26
C VAL A 3 -5.81 -2.02 2.06
N VAL A 4 -4.82 -1.73 2.91
CA VAL A 4 -4.12 -0.45 2.97
C VAL A 4 -2.62 -0.66 2.75
N PHE A 5 -2.05 0.10 1.83
CA PHE A 5 -0.61 0.26 1.69
C PHE A 5 -0.18 1.56 2.37
N LEU A 6 0.63 1.44 3.42
CA LEU A 6 1.14 2.55 4.22
C LEU A 6 2.60 2.81 3.87
N PHE A 7 2.88 4.02 3.39
CA PHE A 7 4.22 4.48 3.07
C PHE A 7 4.73 5.46 4.13
N THR A 8 6.00 5.37 4.51
CA THR A 8 6.59 6.36 5.43
C THR A 8 7.02 7.64 4.72
N ARG A 9 7.23 7.55 3.41
CA ARG A 9 7.58 8.63 2.48
C ARG A 9 6.52 8.74 1.38
N CYS A 10 6.72 9.64 0.43
CA CYS A 10 5.81 9.71 -0.71
C CYS A 10 5.92 8.44 -1.56
N PRO A 11 4.79 7.78 -1.86
CA PRO A 11 4.78 6.59 -2.69
C PRO A 11 5.29 6.94 -4.10
N PRO A 12 6.01 6.03 -4.76
CA PRO A 12 6.35 6.19 -6.16
C PRO A 12 5.08 6.21 -7.01
N GLU A 13 5.10 6.93 -8.13
CA GLU A 13 3.92 7.11 -9.01
C GLU A 13 3.31 5.76 -9.44
N ARG A 14 4.16 4.76 -9.68
CA ARG A 14 3.70 3.40 -10.01
C ARG A 14 2.86 2.77 -8.89
N ALA A 15 3.24 2.95 -7.63
CA ALA A 15 2.47 2.42 -6.50
C ALA A 15 1.08 3.05 -6.42
N LEU A 16 0.88 4.29 -6.90
CA LEU A 16 -0.44 4.92 -6.99
C LEU A 16 -1.43 4.14 -7.87
N ALA A 17 -0.94 3.31 -8.78
CA ALA A 17 -1.77 2.44 -9.60
C ALA A 17 -2.55 1.41 -8.76
N LEU A 18 -2.11 1.07 -7.55
CA LEU A 18 -2.84 0.18 -6.63
C LEU A 18 -4.25 0.71 -6.31
N ALA A 19 -4.45 2.03 -6.32
CA ALA A 19 -5.76 2.64 -6.11
C ALA A 19 -6.79 2.23 -7.18
N LYS A 20 -6.34 1.96 -8.42
CA LYS A 20 -7.21 1.48 -9.51
C LYS A 20 -7.77 0.08 -9.25
N TRP A 21 -7.10 -0.69 -8.39
CA TRP A 21 -7.50 -2.04 -7.98
C TRP A 21 -8.29 -2.04 -6.68
N GLY A 22 -8.69 -0.86 -6.17
CA GLY A 22 -9.47 -0.72 -4.94
C GLY A 22 -8.63 -0.76 -3.64
N PHE A 23 -7.31 -0.81 -3.74
CA PHE A 23 -6.43 -0.69 -2.57
C PHE A 23 -6.35 0.76 -2.09
N ARG A 24 -6.32 0.95 -0.78
CA ARG A 24 -6.11 2.28 -0.21
C ARG A 24 -4.62 2.55 -0.05
N ILE A 25 -4.20 3.75 -0.45
CA ILE A 25 -2.80 4.17 -0.36
C ILE A 25 -2.75 5.36 0.58
N VAL A 26 -1.92 5.24 1.61
CA VAL A 26 -1.73 6.29 2.61
C VAL A 26 -0.25 6.49 2.87
N CYS A 27 0.11 7.66 3.39
CA CYS A 27 1.48 7.92 3.81
C CYS A 27 1.57 8.74 5.09
N THR A 28 2.66 8.62 5.83
CA THR A 28 2.90 9.46 7.03
C THR A 28 3.50 10.82 6.68
N ALA A 29 4.11 10.92 5.50
CA ALA A 29 4.63 12.17 4.95
C ALA A 29 3.51 13.03 4.32
N ASP A 30 3.82 14.28 4.04
CA ASP A 30 2.91 15.16 3.30
C ASP A 30 3.15 14.97 1.79
N CYS A 31 2.21 14.30 1.11
CA CYS A 31 2.37 13.91 -0.29
C CYS A 31 1.13 14.33 -1.09
N PRO A 32 1.30 15.10 -2.18
CA PRO A 32 0.18 15.55 -3.01
C PRO A 32 -0.66 14.38 -3.52
N GLY A 33 -1.98 14.45 -3.32
CA GLY A 33 -2.91 13.43 -3.82
C GLY A 33 -2.94 12.11 -3.04
N VAL A 34 -2.25 12.02 -1.92
CA VAL A 34 -2.25 10.82 -1.04
C VAL A 34 -2.75 11.21 0.35
N GLU A 35 -3.59 10.37 0.94
CA GLU A 35 -4.09 10.59 2.29
C GLU A 35 -2.94 10.51 3.30
N LYS A 36 -2.79 11.57 4.11
CA LYS A 36 -1.80 11.63 5.17
C LYS A 36 -2.33 11.01 6.46
N VAL A 37 -1.55 10.12 7.06
CA VAL A 37 -1.87 9.45 8.32
C VAL A 37 -0.88 9.87 9.39
N ALA A 38 -1.36 10.61 10.40
CA ALA A 38 -0.55 11.07 11.52
C ALA A 38 -0.29 9.97 12.57
N ASP A 39 -1.26 9.07 12.78
CA ASP A 39 -1.13 7.92 13.67
C ASP A 39 -1.42 6.61 12.91
N PRO A 40 -0.37 5.97 12.37
CA PRO A 40 -0.48 4.67 11.70
C PRO A 40 -1.16 3.61 12.56
N HIS A 41 -0.87 3.57 13.86
CA HIS A 41 -1.34 2.52 14.74
C HIS A 41 -2.85 2.58 14.95
N ALA A 42 -3.40 3.78 15.21
CA ALA A 42 -4.85 3.95 15.28
C ALA A 42 -5.52 3.70 13.92
N TYR A 43 -4.89 4.13 12.82
CA TYR A 43 -5.47 4.01 11.48
C TYR A 43 -5.68 2.55 11.06
N ILE A 44 -4.75 1.65 11.40
CA ILE A 44 -4.77 0.27 10.90
C ILE A 44 -5.60 -0.71 11.73
N LYS A 45 -6.12 -0.32 12.91
CA LYS A 45 -6.75 -1.23 13.90
C LYS A 45 -7.88 -2.14 13.36
N GLN A 46 -8.49 -1.81 12.23
CA GLN A 46 -9.57 -2.59 11.60
C GLN A 46 -9.35 -2.77 10.09
N LYS A 47 -8.11 -2.62 9.63
CA LYS A 47 -7.74 -2.66 8.22
C LYS A 47 -6.67 -3.73 8.02
N PHE A 48 -6.65 -4.33 6.84
CA PHE A 48 -5.53 -5.19 6.45
C PHE A 48 -4.42 -4.28 5.93
N ALA A 49 -3.47 -3.94 6.79
CA ALA A 49 -2.41 -3.01 6.45
C ALA A 49 -1.12 -3.71 6.03
N ILE A 50 -0.43 -3.10 5.07
CA ILE A 50 0.88 -3.49 4.57
C ILE A 50 1.75 -2.24 4.61
N VAL A 51 2.88 -2.29 5.29
CA VAL A 51 3.84 -1.19 5.33
C VAL A 51 4.84 -1.37 4.19
N VAL A 52 5.05 -0.32 3.40
CA VAL A 52 5.95 -0.36 2.25
C VAL A 52 7.27 0.35 2.55
N GLY A 53 8.38 -0.35 2.40
CA GLY A 53 9.74 0.20 2.51
C GLY A 53 10.21 0.55 3.93
N ASP A 54 9.46 0.18 4.98
CA ASP A 54 9.86 0.37 6.38
C ASP A 54 9.58 -0.90 7.22
N PRO A 55 10.52 -1.86 7.27
CA PRO A 55 10.35 -3.11 8.01
C PRO A 55 10.24 -2.90 9.53
N ASP A 56 10.89 -1.86 10.07
CA ASP A 56 10.83 -1.54 11.50
C ASP A 56 9.46 -1.01 11.91
N LEU A 57 8.83 -0.18 11.08
CA LEU A 57 7.45 0.24 11.28
C LEU A 57 6.48 -0.93 11.13
N ALA A 58 6.67 -1.79 10.13
CA ALA A 58 5.84 -2.99 9.95
C ALA A 58 5.87 -3.88 11.19
N LYS A 59 7.07 -4.13 11.73
CA LYS A 59 7.27 -4.91 12.95
C LYS A 59 6.62 -4.27 14.18
N ARG A 60 6.76 -2.96 14.35
CA ARG A 60 6.10 -2.21 15.44
C ARG A 60 4.59 -2.28 15.37
N LEU A 61 4.04 -2.23 14.17
CA LEU A 61 2.61 -2.30 13.90
C LEU A 61 2.08 -3.74 13.82
N GLN A 62 2.97 -4.75 13.84
CA GLN A 62 2.66 -6.17 13.69
C GLN A 62 1.88 -6.48 12.39
N VAL A 63 2.30 -5.86 11.29
CA VAL A 63 1.70 -6.01 9.96
C VAL A 63 2.72 -6.51 8.95
N ALA A 64 2.25 -6.90 7.76
CA ALA A 64 3.13 -7.30 6.66
C ALA A 64 3.99 -6.11 6.20
N ASN A 65 5.22 -6.41 5.78
CA ASN A 65 6.11 -5.47 5.12
C ASN A 65 6.26 -5.88 3.65
N PHE A 66 6.12 -4.93 2.74
CA PHE A 66 6.50 -5.06 1.35
C PHE A 66 7.66 -4.11 1.06
N ASP A 67 8.56 -4.49 0.17
CA ASP A 67 9.47 -3.55 -0.46
C ASP A 67 8.87 -2.96 -1.75
N GLU A 68 9.57 -2.02 -2.38
CA GLU A 68 9.09 -1.39 -3.62
C GLU A 68 9.05 -2.38 -4.80
N ALA A 69 9.92 -3.40 -4.82
CA ALA A 69 9.97 -4.40 -5.88
C ALA A 69 8.76 -5.35 -5.80
N GLU A 70 8.38 -5.78 -4.60
CA GLU A 70 7.19 -6.59 -4.35
C GLU A 70 5.91 -5.85 -4.77
N ILE A 71 5.87 -4.52 -4.63
CA ILE A 71 4.76 -3.70 -5.16
C ILE A 71 4.72 -3.76 -6.69
N GLU A 72 5.86 -3.69 -7.35
CA GLU A 72 5.91 -3.82 -8.82
C GLU A 72 5.48 -5.21 -9.28
N GLU A 73 5.95 -6.26 -8.61
CA GLU A 73 5.54 -7.63 -8.91
C GLU A 73 4.03 -7.83 -8.70
N LEU A 74 3.48 -7.29 -7.61
CA LEU A 74 2.04 -7.30 -7.37
C LEU A 74 1.27 -6.58 -8.47
N LEU A 75 1.71 -5.40 -8.89
CA LEU A 75 1.08 -4.65 -9.98
C LEU A 75 1.12 -5.41 -11.31
N ASN A 76 2.25 -6.03 -11.63
CA ASN A 76 2.40 -6.85 -12.83
C ASN A 76 1.48 -8.08 -12.79
N TRP A 77 1.37 -8.73 -11.63
CA TRP A 77 0.45 -9.85 -11.44
C TRP A 77 -1.02 -9.42 -11.54
N LEU A 78 -1.41 -8.31 -10.93
CA LEU A 78 -2.78 -7.79 -11.06
C LEU A 78 -3.13 -7.50 -12.52
N ALA A 79 -2.21 -6.86 -13.25
CA ALA A 79 -2.38 -6.56 -14.67
C ALA A 79 -2.54 -7.84 -15.52
N SER A 80 -1.79 -8.90 -15.22
CA SER A 80 -1.91 -10.18 -15.94
C SER A 80 -3.22 -10.90 -15.62
N GLN A 81 -3.72 -10.81 -14.39
CA GLN A 81 -5.02 -11.39 -14.00
C GLN A 81 -6.19 -10.70 -14.71
N GLN A 82 -6.11 -9.38 -14.92
CA GLN A 82 -7.13 -8.65 -15.69
C GLN A 82 -7.08 -9.00 -17.19
N ALA A 83 -5.91 -9.31 -17.74
CA ALA A 83 -5.79 -9.81 -19.11
C ALA A 83 -6.30 -11.26 -19.29
N ALA A 84 -6.35 -12.03 -18.22
CA ALA A 84 -6.79 -13.44 -18.21
C ALA A 84 -8.28 -13.65 -17.90
N ALA A 85 -9.03 -12.60 -17.54
CA ALA A 85 -10.45 -12.70 -17.29
C ALA A 85 -11.23 -12.78 -18.63
N PRO A 86 -11.96 -13.89 -18.92
CA PRO A 86 -12.83 -13.95 -20.10
C PRO A 86 -13.99 -12.96 -19.94
N GLN A 87 -14.25 -12.19 -21.00
CA GLN A 87 -15.42 -11.31 -21.12
C GLN A 87 -16.73 -12.09 -21.19
#